data_AF-A0A929J2B5-F1
#
_entry.id   AF-A0A929J2B5-F1
#
_cell.length_a   1.000
_cell.length_b   1.000
_cell.length_c   1.000
_cell.angle_alpha   90.00
_cell.angle_beta   90.00
_cell.angle_gamma   90.00
#
_symmetry.space_group_name_H-M   'P 1'
#
loop_
_entity.id
_entity.type
_entity.pdbx_description
1 polymer ?
#
loop_
_entity_poly.entity_id
_entity_poly.type
_entity_poly.pdbx_seq_one_letter_code
_entity_poly.pdbx_strand_id
1 'polypeptide(L)'
;ECKDIEDYFVYGINGEIFPNPNKNEENIPKAEYMVETVLDLNHSTLKKMREEQYLIIVEQEKNGIDIEELLSPNYNLLPPFYTMLKQIFL
;
A
#
# COMPACT_ATOMS: atom_id res chain seq x y z
N GLU A 1 12.98 18.43 -1.26
CA GLU A 1 12.60 17.13 -0.69
C GLU A 1 12.60 16.09 -1.78
N CYS A 2 13.16 14.91 -1.53
CA CYS A 2 12.92 13.77 -2.40
C CYS A 2 11.47 13.36 -2.14
N LYS A 3 10.58 13.50 -3.13
CA LYS A 3 9.20 13.02 -3.00
C LYS A 3 9.26 11.51 -2.82
N ASP A 4 8.55 11.00 -1.83
CA ASP A 4 8.53 9.55 -1.60
C ASP A 4 7.91 8.88 -2.84
N ILE A 5 8.52 7.80 -3.29
CA ILE A 5 8.05 7.05 -4.46
C ILE A 5 6.63 6.53 -4.22
N GLU A 6 6.31 6.24 -2.97
CA GLU A 6 5.00 5.79 -2.49
C GLU A 6 3.90 6.83 -2.74
N ASP A 7 4.21 8.13 -2.77
CA ASP A 7 3.21 9.17 -3.01
C ASP A 7 2.60 9.08 -4.42
N TYR A 8 3.24 8.40 -5.36
CA TYR A 8 2.77 8.24 -6.73
C TYR A 8 1.72 7.14 -6.87
N PHE A 9 1.47 6.38 -5.82
CA PHE A 9 0.60 5.22 -5.84
C PHE A 9 -0.53 5.34 -4.81
N VAL A 10 -1.63 4.66 -5.08
CA VAL A 10 -2.72 4.41 -4.14
C VAL A 10 -3.02 2.93 -4.10
N TYR A 11 -3.34 2.43 -2.91
CA TYR A 11 -3.58 1.02 -2.66
C TYR A 11 -5.08 0.71 -2.51
N GLY A 12 -5.53 -0.36 -3.16
CA GLY A 12 -6.85 -0.95 -2.98
C GLY A 12 -6.87 -2.02 -1.90
N ILE A 13 -8.04 -2.24 -1.29
CA ILE A 13 -8.22 -3.26 -0.23
C ILE A 13 -7.99 -4.69 -0.72
N ASN A 14 -8.11 -4.98 -2.02
CA ASN A 14 -7.78 -6.31 -2.58
C ASN A 14 -6.33 -6.38 -3.09
N GLY A 15 -5.46 -5.50 -2.58
CA GLY A 15 -4.03 -5.49 -2.89
C GLY A 15 -3.70 -4.92 -4.28
N GLU A 16 -4.62 -4.25 -4.96
CA GLU A 16 -4.30 -3.50 -6.18
C GLU A 16 -3.47 -2.25 -5.88
N ILE A 17 -2.62 -1.87 -6.83
CA ILE A 17 -1.90 -0.60 -6.86
C ILE A 17 -2.39 0.18 -8.08
N PHE A 18 -2.73 1.45 -7.86
CA PHE A 18 -3.14 2.38 -8.91
C PHE A 18 -2.25 3.63 -8.89
N PRO A 19 -2.16 4.36 -10.01
CA PRO A 19 -1.60 5.71 -10.01
C PRO A 19 -2.37 6.60 -9.04
N ASN A 20 -1.67 7.45 -8.30
CA ASN A 20 -2.34 8.44 -7.45
C ASN A 20 -3.03 9.51 -8.32
N PRO A 21 -4.38 9.62 -8.29
CA PRO A 21 -5.12 10.52 -9.16
C PRO A 21 -4.91 12.00 -8.82
N ASN A 22 -4.32 12.31 -7.65
CA ASN A 22 -4.02 13.68 -7.25
C ASN A 22 -2.68 14.20 -7.83
N LYS A 23 -1.99 13.39 -8.63
CA LYS A 23 -0.79 13.83 -9.36
C LYS A 23 -1.17 14.62 -10.62
N ASN A 24 -0.21 15.36 -11.16
CA ASN A 24 -0.41 16.10 -12.40
C ASN A 24 -0.48 15.16 -13.62
N GLU A 25 -0.96 15.70 -14.74
CA GLU A 25 -1.12 15.01 -16.02
C GLU A 25 0.18 14.39 -16.56
N GLU A 26 1.34 14.87 -16.11
CA GLU A 26 2.65 14.31 -16.48
C GLU A 26 3.01 13.05 -15.67
N ASN A 27 2.61 13.00 -14.40
CA ASN A 27 3.05 11.96 -13.47
C ASN A 27 2.11 10.77 -13.41
N ILE A 28 0.81 10.96 -13.65
CA ILE A 28 -0.17 9.84 -13.67
C ILE A 28 0.24 8.79 -14.72
N PRO A 29 0.51 9.15 -16.00
CA PRO A 29 0.86 8.15 -17.01
C PRO A 29 2.20 7.45 -16.72
N LYS A 30 3.13 8.14 -16.05
CA LYS A 30 4.40 7.53 -15.63
C LYS A 30 4.17 6.48 -14.55
N ALA A 31 3.35 6.78 -13.55
CA ALA A 31 3.02 5.83 -12.51
C ALA A 31 2.25 4.63 -13.08
N GLU A 32 1.32 4.85 -14.02
CA GLU A 32 0.59 3.80 -14.75
C GLU A 32 1.56 2.88 -15.51
N TYR A 33 2.49 3.46 -16.27
CA TYR A 33 3.52 2.69 -16.98
C TYR A 33 4.40 1.85 -16.05
N MET A 34 4.74 2.37 -14.87
CA MET A 34 5.49 1.62 -13.85
C MET A 34 4.67 0.45 -13.28
N VAL A 35 3.39 0.67 -12.98
CA VAL A 35 2.46 -0.35 -12.45
C VAL A 35 2.29 -1.48 -13.46
N GLU A 36 2.04 -1.17 -14.72
CA GLU A 36 1.58 -2.15 -15.71
C GLU A 36 2.71 -2.75 -16.55
N THR A 37 3.72 -1.96 -16.92
CA THR A 37 4.70 -2.37 -17.93
C THR A 37 6.07 -2.69 -17.36
N VAL A 38 6.60 -1.84 -16.46
CA VAL A 38 8.00 -1.97 -16.02
C VAL A 38 8.15 -2.95 -14.85
N LEU A 39 7.30 -2.81 -13.84
CA LEU A 39 7.44 -3.54 -12.58
C LEU A 39 6.36 -4.61 -12.38
N ASP A 40 5.30 -4.60 -13.19
CA ASP A 40 4.12 -5.47 -13.02
C ASP A 40 3.67 -5.53 -11.55
N LEU A 41 3.45 -4.35 -10.96
CA LEU A 41 3.19 -4.22 -9.53
C LEU A 41 1.90 -4.95 -9.10
N ASN A 42 0.99 -5.17 -10.06
CA ASN A 42 -0.24 -5.92 -9.91
C ASN A 42 -0.14 -7.40 -10.33
N HIS A 43 1.08 -7.93 -10.49
CA HIS A 43 1.29 -9.36 -10.69
C HIS A 43 0.52 -10.17 -9.65
N SER A 44 -0.16 -11.24 -10.09
CA SER A 44 -1.10 -12.02 -9.29
C SER A 44 -0.58 -12.42 -7.91
N THR A 45 0.68 -12.87 -7.82
CA THR A 45 1.32 -13.24 -6.55
C THR A 45 1.50 -12.06 -5.60
N LEU A 46 1.97 -10.91 -6.10
CA LEU A 46 2.19 -9.71 -5.28
C LEU A 46 0.86 -9.14 -4.78
N LYS A 47 -0.15 -9.12 -5.66
CA LYS A 47 -1.52 -8.73 -5.29
C LYS A 47 -2.07 -9.60 -4.17
N LYS A 48 -1.93 -10.93 -4.30
CA LYS A 48 -2.37 -11.89 -3.27
C LYS A 48 -1.65 -11.69 -1.93
N MET A 49 -0.34 -11.47 -1.94
CA MET A 49 0.43 -11.19 -0.71
C MET A 49 -0.06 -9.92 0.01
N ARG A 50 -0.40 -8.87 -0.74
CA ARG A 50 -0.96 -7.64 -0.18
C ARG A 50 -2.37 -7.84 0.39
N GLU A 51 -3.21 -8.55 -0.34
CA GLU A 51 -4.56 -8.92 0.11
C GLU A 51 -4.52 -9.76 1.40
N GLU A 52 -3.68 -10.79 1.45
CA GLU A 52 -3.49 -11.63 2.64
C GLU A 52 -3.03 -10.79 3.84
N GLN A 53 -2.10 -9.86 3.62
CA GLN A 53 -1.65 -8.97 4.68
C GLN A 53 -2.77 -8.04 5.18
N TYR A 54 -3.57 -7.48 4.29
CA TYR A 54 -4.74 -6.68 4.68
C TYR A 54 -5.71 -7.50 5.56
N LEU A 55 -6.02 -8.74 5.16
CA LEU A 55 -6.90 -9.62 5.92
C LEU A 55 -6.35 -9.95 7.32
N ILE A 56 -5.04 -10.18 7.45
CA ILE A 56 -4.38 -10.40 8.74
C ILE A 56 -4.58 -9.18 9.67
N ILE A 57 -4.40 -7.97 9.16
CA ILE A 57 -4.56 -6.75 9.95
C ILE A 57 -6.03 -6.58 10.40
N VAL A 58 -6.99 -6.80 9.50
CA VAL A 58 -8.42 -6.77 9.84
C VAL A 58 -8.78 -7.80 10.92
N GLU A 59 -8.20 -9.01 10.87
CA GLU A 59 -8.41 -10.02 11.90
C GLU A 59 -7.81 -9.61 13.25
N GLN A 60 -6.63 -9.00 13.26
CA GLN A 60 -6.00 -8.48 14.47
C GLN A 60 -6.83 -7.36 15.11
N GLU A 61 -7.34 -6.42 14.31
CA GLU A 61 -8.23 -5.36 14.77
C GLU A 61 -9.50 -5.94 15.44
N LYS A 62 -10.13 -6.93 14.81
CA LYS A 62 -11.29 -7.64 15.37
C LYS A 62 -11.00 -8.35 16.68
N ASN A 63 -9.76 -8.78 16.88
CA ASN A 63 -9.28 -9.39 18.12
C ASN A 63 -8.87 -8.35 19.18
N GLY A 64 -9.08 -7.06 18.92
CA GLY A 64 -8.87 -5.97 19.87
C GLY A 64 -7.45 -5.38 19.86
N ILE A 65 -6.66 -5.67 18.82
CA ILE A 65 -5.37 -4.99 18.61
C ILE A 65 -5.62 -3.56 18.12
N ASP A 66 -4.93 -2.60 18.73
CA ASP A 66 -4.93 -1.21 18.27
C ASP A 66 -4.08 -1.07 17.00
N ILE A 67 -4.74 -0.77 15.88
CA ILE A 67 -4.10 -0.62 14.57
C ILE A 67 -3.22 0.64 14.52
N GLU A 68 -3.57 1.71 15.23
CA GLU A 68 -2.75 2.92 15.28
C GLU A 68 -1.42 2.64 15.99
N GLU A 69 -1.45 1.85 17.06
CA GLU A 69 -0.24 1.40 17.76
C GLU A 69 0.59 0.46 16.88
N LEU A 70 -0.05 -0.53 16.26
CA LEU A 70 0.62 -1.52 15.40
C LEU A 70 1.29 -0.88 14.18
N LEU A 71 0.65 0.14 13.60
CA LEU A 71 1.17 0.88 12.45
C LEU A 71 1.94 2.14 12.86
N SER A 72 2.30 2.28 14.13
CA SER A 72 3.16 3.37 14.58
C SER A 72 4.59 3.19 14.03
N PRO A 73 5.24 4.27 13.55
CA PRO A 73 6.65 4.20 13.14
C PRO A 73 7.59 3.84 14.30
N ASN A 74 7.12 3.91 15.54
CA ASN A 74 7.88 3.52 16.74
C ASN A 74 7.70 2.03 17.10
N TYR A 75 6.90 1.28 16.32
CA TYR A 75 6.70 -0.15 16.56
C TYR A 75 7.96 -0.94 16.19
N ASN A 76 8.35 -1.89 17.05
CA ASN A 76 9.64 -2.60 16.92
C ASN A 76 9.80 -3.39 15.61
N LEU A 77 8.68 -3.85 15.04
CA LEU A 77 8.68 -4.61 13.79
C LEU A 77 7.50 -4.18 12.91
N LEU A 78 7.79 -3.37 11.89
CA LEU A 78 6.77 -2.94 10.94
C LEU A 78 6.23 -4.15 10.15
N PRO A 79 4.90 -4.25 9.96
CA PRO A 79 4.33 -5.33 9.17
C PRO A 79 4.76 -5.24 7.70
N PRO A 80 4.74 -6.37 6.96
CA PRO A 80 4.87 -6.36 5.52
C PRO A 80 3.89 -5.36 4.88
N PHE A 81 4.30 -4.71 3.80
CA PHE A 81 3.48 -3.71 3.11
C PHE A 81 3.01 -2.56 4.03
N TYR A 82 3.84 -2.16 5.00
CA TYR A 82 3.55 -1.10 5.97
C TYR A 82 2.96 0.17 5.35
N THR A 83 3.54 0.68 4.27
CA THR A 83 3.05 1.91 3.61
C THR A 83 1.65 1.76 3.06
N MET A 84 1.34 0.61 2.46
CA MET A 84 -0.01 0.27 2.03
C MET A 84 -0.98 0.25 3.20
N LEU A 85 -0.64 -0.47 4.27
CA LEU A 85 -1.48 -0.59 5.45
C LEU A 85 -1.74 0.78 6.08
N LYS A 86 -0.70 1.61 6.18
CA LYS A 86 -0.82 2.98 6.66
C LYS A 86 -1.80 3.78 5.82
N GLN A 87 -1.71 3.75 4.48
CA GLN A 87 -2.65 4.49 3.62
C GLN A 87 -4.10 3.99 3.73
N ILE A 88 -4.30 2.70 4.01
CA ILE A 88 -5.65 2.10 4.09
C ILE A 88 -6.32 2.39 5.45
N PHE A 89 -5.56 2.39 6.54
CA PHE A 89 -6.10 2.46 7.91
C PHE A 89 -5.90 3.81 8.62
N LEU A 90 -4.93 4.64 8.20
CA LEU A 90 -4.56 5.91 8.84
C LEU A 90 -4.68 7.10 7.88
#